data_AF-A0AA37NS76-F1
#
_entry.id   AF-A0AA37NS76-F1
#
_cell.length_a   1.000
_cell.length_b   1.000
_cell.length_c   1.000
_cell.angle_alpha   90.00
_cell.angle_beta   90.00
_cell.angle_gamma   90.00
#
_symmetry.space_group_name_H-M   'P 1'
#
loop_
_entity.id
_entity.type
_entity.pdbx_description
1 polymer ?
#
loop_
_entity_poly.entity_id
_entity_poly.type
_entity_poly.pdbx_seq_one_letter_code
_entity_poly.pdbx_strand_id
1 'polypeptide(L)'
;MRTTIKERAKAFCEKNICVDCGDRKDCDRGCMGCCIPTFSVLEWLIQFGKSERAELTRWHDPNITPDDNKPVIICTSPGIYYIAAYDKQFNYWFTGNGSFYRHEILGWREIHE
;
A
#
# COMPACT_ATOMS: atom_id res chain seq x y z
N MET A 1 -1.77 9.60 -11.69
CA MET A 1 -2.41 9.87 -10.38
C MET A 1 -2.48 8.55 -9.64
N ARG A 2 -1.75 8.38 -8.54
CA ARG A 2 -1.80 7.15 -7.74
C ARG A 2 -3.07 7.16 -6.90
N THR A 3 -3.79 6.03 -6.88
CA THR A 3 -5.01 5.88 -6.09
C THR A 3 -4.70 5.79 -4.61
N THR A 4 -5.37 6.57 -3.79
CA THR A 4 -5.29 6.58 -2.33
C THR A 4 -5.75 5.25 -1.72
N ILE A 5 -5.40 4.99 -0.45
CA ILE A 5 -5.90 3.82 0.29
C ILE A 5 -7.45 3.81 0.28
N LYS A 6 -8.05 4.98 0.48
CA LYS A 6 -9.51 5.14 0.48
C LYS A 6 -10.14 4.78 -0.86
N GLU A 7 -9.54 5.20 -1.98
CA GLU A 7 -10.02 4.85 -3.32
C GLU A 7 -9.90 3.35 -3.60
N ARG A 8 -8.80 2.71 -3.21
CA ARG A 8 -8.62 1.26 -3.34
C ARG A 8 -9.64 0.49 -2.51
N ALA A 9 -9.85 0.90 -1.26
CA ALA A 9 -10.86 0.30 -0.38
C ALA A 9 -12.28 0.46 -0.96
N LYS A 10 -12.62 1.66 -1.45
CA LYS A 10 -13.91 1.91 -2.11
C LYS A 10 -14.10 1.01 -3.34
N ALA A 11 -13.11 0.96 -4.23
CA ALA A 11 -13.17 0.12 -5.44
C ALA A 11 -13.29 -1.37 -5.10
N PHE A 12 -12.60 -1.84 -4.05
CA PHE A 12 -12.74 -3.20 -3.55
C PHE A 12 -14.17 -3.48 -3.08
N CYS A 13 -14.74 -2.60 -2.26
CA CYS A 13 -16.11 -2.74 -1.77
C CYS A 13 -17.13 -2.72 -2.92
N GLU A 14 -17.03 -1.78 -3.87
CA GLU A 14 -17.95 -1.68 -5.01
C GLU A 14 -17.89 -2.91 -5.92
N LYS A 15 -16.71 -3.52 -6.05
CA LYS A 15 -16.51 -4.73 -6.87
C LYS A 15 -17.03 -6.00 -6.18
N ASN A 16 -16.79 -6.15 -4.88
CA ASN A 16 -16.98 -7.43 -4.18
C ASN A 16 -18.20 -7.44 -3.25
N ILE A 17 -18.66 -6.29 -2.76
CA ILE A 17 -19.71 -6.21 -1.73
C ILE A 17 -20.97 -5.61 -2.34
N CYS A 18 -22.11 -6.25 -2.09
CA CYS A 18 -23.42 -5.68 -2.41
C CYS A 18 -24.07 -5.17 -1.12
N VAL A 19 -24.41 -3.88 -1.12
CA VAL A 19 -25.02 -3.18 0.03
C VAL A 19 -26.54 -3.37 0.04
N ASP A 20 -27.15 -3.68 -1.11
CA ASP A 20 -28.59 -3.79 -1.25
C ASP A 20 -28.94 -4.99 -2.17
N CYS A 21 -28.80 -6.19 -1.61
CA CYS A 21 -29.44 -7.36 -2.18
C CYS A 21 -30.79 -7.46 -1.51
N GLY A 22 -31.85 -7.00 -2.16
CA GLY A 22 -33.22 -7.40 -1.81
C GLY A 22 -33.40 -8.93 -2.01
N ASP A 23 -34.56 -9.36 -2.48
CA ASP A 23 -34.84 -10.80 -2.75
C ASP A 23 -34.08 -11.39 -3.97
N ARG A 24 -32.99 -10.78 -4.43
CA ARG A 24 -32.22 -11.25 -5.60
C ARG A 24 -31.47 -12.53 -5.24
N LYS A 25 -31.92 -13.64 -5.83
CA LYS A 25 -31.32 -14.98 -5.69
C LYS A 25 -29.99 -15.14 -6.43
N ASP A 26 -29.65 -14.22 -7.35
CA ASP A 26 -28.52 -14.34 -8.28
C ASP A 26 -27.45 -13.26 -8.06
N CYS A 27 -27.06 -13.02 -6.80
CA CYS A 27 -25.96 -12.10 -6.48
C CYS A 27 -24.66 -12.88 -6.28
N ASP A 28 -23.75 -12.83 -7.27
CA ASP A 28 -22.41 -13.43 -7.18
C ASP A 28 -21.46 -12.64 -6.25
N ARG A 29 -21.93 -11.52 -5.69
CA ARG A 29 -21.19 -10.66 -4.75
C ARG A 29 -21.65 -10.92 -3.32
N GLY A 30 -20.76 -10.68 -2.37
CA GLY A 30 -20.99 -10.91 -0.96
C GLY A 30 -22.02 -9.92 -0.43
N CYS A 31 -23.16 -10.43 0.03
CA CYS A 31 -24.26 -9.60 0.51
C CYS A 31 -24.10 -9.26 1.98
N MET A 32 -24.03 -7.97 2.31
CA MET A 32 -23.90 -7.53 3.71
C MET A 32 -25.27 -7.32 4.40
N GLY A 33 -26.38 -7.35 3.65
CA GLY A 33 -27.76 -7.16 4.13
C GLY A 33 -28.59 -8.42 4.31
N CYS A 34 -28.08 -9.61 3.96
CA CYS A 34 -28.78 -10.89 4.13
C CYS A 34 -28.29 -11.66 5.37
N CYS A 35 -29.16 -12.49 5.95
CA CYS A 35 -28.97 -13.15 7.24
C CYS A 35 -27.87 -14.23 7.29
N ILE A 36 -26.98 -14.40 6.29
CA ILE A 36 -25.68 -15.15 6.26
C ILE A 36 -25.24 -15.36 4.78
N PRO A 37 -23.93 -15.36 4.43
CA PRO A 37 -22.81 -15.70 5.30
C PRO A 37 -21.77 -14.59 5.45
N THR A 38 -21.68 -14.10 6.68
CA THR A 38 -20.57 -13.35 7.27
C THR A 38 -19.18 -13.95 6.99
N PHE A 39 -19.06 -15.23 6.61
CA PHE A 39 -17.78 -15.88 6.34
C PHE A 39 -17.12 -15.46 5.02
N SER A 40 -17.86 -15.44 3.89
CA SER A 40 -17.27 -15.14 2.56
C SER A 40 -16.83 -13.68 2.43
N VAL A 41 -17.65 -12.74 2.94
CA VAL A 41 -17.31 -11.32 3.01
C VAL A 41 -16.11 -11.09 3.93
N LEU A 42 -16.07 -11.77 5.08
CA LEU A 42 -14.94 -11.69 6.00
C LEU A 42 -13.64 -12.20 5.36
N GLU A 43 -13.67 -13.33 4.66
CA GLU A 43 -12.50 -13.84 3.94
C GLU A 43 -11.98 -12.83 2.91
N TRP A 44 -12.86 -12.22 2.12
CA TRP A 44 -12.46 -11.20 1.16
C TRP A 44 -11.85 -9.96 1.83
N LEU A 45 -12.45 -9.48 2.92
CA LEU A 45 -11.90 -8.37 3.70
C LEU A 45 -10.51 -8.72 4.27
N ILE A 46 -10.31 -9.95 4.76
CA ILE A 46 -9.01 -10.44 5.23
C ILE A 46 -7.99 -10.47 4.08
N GLN A 47 -8.36 -10.97 2.90
CA GLN A 47 -7.46 -11.00 1.75
C GLN A 47 -7.10 -9.59 1.28
N PHE A 48 -8.07 -8.68 1.24
CA PHE A 48 -7.81 -7.28 0.95
C PHE A 48 -6.85 -6.66 1.96
N GLY A 49 -7.09 -6.84 3.26
CA GLY A 49 -6.22 -6.34 4.31
C GLY A 49 -4.79 -6.89 4.22
N LYS A 50 -4.63 -8.18 3.87
CA LYS A 50 -3.31 -8.78 3.62
C LYS A 50 -2.62 -8.17 2.40
N SER A 51 -3.36 -7.98 1.30
CA SER A 51 -2.84 -7.37 0.06
C SER A 51 -2.41 -5.92 0.30
N GLU A 52 -3.24 -5.11 0.97
CA GLU A 52 -2.92 -3.73 1.30
C GLU A 52 -1.72 -3.64 2.24
N ARG A 53 -1.66 -4.49 3.28
CA ARG A 53 -0.48 -4.55 4.14
C ARG A 53 0.79 -4.89 3.36
N ALA A 54 0.72 -5.87 2.45
CA ALA A 54 1.86 -6.25 1.63
C ALA A 54 2.34 -5.09 0.76
N GLU A 55 1.43 -4.34 0.12
CA GLU A 55 1.78 -3.19 -0.71
C GLU A 55 2.31 -2.02 0.12
N LEU A 56 1.65 -1.63 1.21
CA LEU A 56 2.06 -0.51 2.08
C LEU A 56 3.40 -0.75 2.80
N THR A 57 3.81 -2.00 2.95
CA THR A 57 5.08 -2.36 3.62
C THR A 57 6.14 -2.86 2.66
N ARG A 58 5.86 -2.87 1.35
CA ARG A 58 6.77 -3.34 0.31
C ARG A 58 7.99 -2.44 0.21
N TRP A 59 9.17 -3.04 0.24
CA TRP A 59 10.42 -2.37 -0.10
C TRP A 59 10.65 -2.43 -1.61
N HIS A 60 10.97 -1.29 -2.20
CA HIS A 60 11.47 -1.15 -3.55
C HIS A 60 13.00 -1.30 -3.56
N ASP A 61 13.50 -1.80 -4.69
CA ASP A 61 14.93 -1.96 -4.94
C ASP A 61 15.65 -0.59 -4.89
N PRO A 62 16.80 -0.47 -4.22
CA PRO A 62 17.60 0.76 -4.17
C PRO A 62 18.00 1.36 -5.53
N ASN A 63 18.01 0.54 -6.59
CA ASN A 63 18.36 0.97 -7.94
C ASN A 63 17.19 1.59 -8.70
N ILE A 64 15.96 1.39 -8.24
CA ILE A 64 14.77 2.07 -8.74
C ILE A 64 14.62 3.35 -7.93
N THR A 65 14.44 4.49 -8.58
CA THR A 65 14.35 5.78 -7.89
C THR A 65 12.89 6.23 -7.80
N PRO A 66 12.46 6.80 -6.66
CA PRO A 66 11.16 7.46 -6.60
C PRO A 66 11.12 8.70 -7.51
N ASP A 67 9.94 9.29 -7.65
CA ASP A 67 9.79 10.61 -8.27
C ASP A 67 10.64 11.64 -7.49
N ASP A 68 11.17 12.63 -8.21
CA ASP A 68 12.13 13.58 -7.64
C ASP A 68 11.60 14.29 -6.41
N ASN A 69 12.46 14.42 -5.40
CA ASN A 69 12.18 15.09 -4.13
C ASN A 69 10.98 14.52 -3.34
N LYS A 70 10.41 13.38 -3.73
CA LYS A 70 9.37 12.73 -2.94
C LYS A 70 10.00 12.14 -1.67
N PRO A 71 9.55 12.54 -0.47
CA PRO A 71 10.02 11.92 0.76
C PRO A 71 9.49 10.48 0.84
N VAL A 72 10.40 9.57 1.19
CA VAL A 72 10.17 8.14 1.35
C VAL A 72 10.83 7.65 2.62
N ILE A 73 10.53 6.41 3.03
CA ILE A 73 11.28 5.73 4.09
C ILE A 73 12.38 4.91 3.42
N ILE A 74 13.62 5.04 3.86
CA ILE A 74 14.74 4.16 3.49
C ILE A 74 15.07 3.21 4.63
N CYS A 75 15.54 2.01 4.30
CA CYS A 75 16.06 1.01 5.23
C CYS A 75 17.58 0.91 5.03
N THR A 76 18.39 1.28 6.01
CA THR A 76 19.86 1.16 5.93
C THR A 76 20.36 -0.14 6.54
N SER A 77 19.60 -0.70 7.48
CA SER A 77 19.85 -1.97 8.14
C SER A 77 18.54 -2.51 8.69
N PRO A 78 18.40 -3.83 8.93
CA PRO A 78 17.17 -4.37 9.49
C PRO A 78 16.79 -3.66 10.80
N GLY A 79 15.63 -3.00 10.81
CA GLY A 79 15.14 -2.25 11.97
C GLY A 79 15.62 -0.78 12.07
N ILE A 80 16.48 -0.30 11.15
CA ILE A 80 16.95 1.08 11.11
C ILE A 80 16.39 1.77 9.86
N TYR A 81 15.55 2.79 10.09
CA TYR A 81 14.82 3.49 9.04
C TYR A 81 15.00 5.01 9.14
N TYR A 82 15.04 5.67 7.99
CA TYR A 82 15.10 7.14 7.90
C TYR A 82 14.08 7.65 6.91
N ILE A 83 13.56 8.86 7.14
CA ILE A 83 12.87 9.62 6.10
C ILE A 83 13.93 10.28 5.24
N ALA A 84 13.84 10.06 3.92
CA ALA A 84 14.79 10.58 2.96
C ALA A 84 14.11 11.06 1.68
N ALA A 85 14.73 12.00 0.98
CA ALA A 85 14.41 12.33 -0.40
C ALA A 85 15.58 11.89 -1.30
N TYR A 86 15.27 11.36 -2.48
CA TYR A 86 16.30 11.03 -3.45
C TYR A 86 16.59 12.23 -4.35
N ASP A 87 17.86 12.58 -4.48
CA ASP A 87 18.34 13.60 -5.41
C ASP A 87 19.00 12.93 -6.62
N LYS A 88 18.39 13.07 -7.79
CA LYS A 88 18.92 12.50 -9.05
C LYS A 88 20.16 13.21 -9.56
N GLN A 89 20.37 14.49 -9.25
CA GLN A 89 21.53 15.25 -9.70
C GLN A 89 22.80 14.75 -9.00
N PHE A 90 22.72 14.55 -7.68
CA PHE A 90 23.84 14.09 -6.87
C PHE A 90 23.87 12.57 -6.70
N ASN A 91 22.78 11.87 -7.03
CA ASN A 91 22.67 10.40 -6.94
C ASN A 91 22.78 9.87 -5.49
N TYR A 92 22.27 10.62 -4.52
CA TYR A 92 22.27 10.28 -3.10
C TYR A 92 20.88 10.46 -2.47
N TRP A 93 20.66 9.73 -1.37
CA TRP A 93 19.54 9.92 -0.46
C TRP A 93 19.90 10.98 0.55
N PHE A 94 19.13 12.06 0.63
CA PHE A 94 19.27 13.07 1.66
C PHE A 94 18.32 12.81 2.81
N THR A 95 18.87 12.80 4.02
CA THR A 95 18.13 12.76 5.28
C THR A 95 18.40 14.05 6.04
N GLY A 96 17.61 14.33 7.08
CA GLY A 96 17.88 15.45 7.99
C GLY A 96 19.23 15.36 8.72
N ASN A 97 19.86 14.17 8.76
CA ASN A 97 21.06 13.88 9.54
C ASN A 97 22.29 13.54 8.68
N GLY A 98 22.19 13.62 7.35
CA GLY A 98 23.27 13.24 6.44
C GLY A 98 22.76 12.63 5.15
N SER A 99 23.66 11.99 4.39
CA SER A 99 23.36 11.39 3.09
C SER A 99 23.77 9.93 3.00
N PHE A 100 23.06 9.16 2.18
CA PHE A 100 23.38 7.76 1.87
C PHE A 100 23.48 7.54 0.35
N TYR A 101 24.46 6.76 -0.08
CA TYR A 101 24.53 6.23 -1.44
C TYR A 101 23.51 5.11 -1.63
N ARG A 102 23.15 4.82 -2.89
CA ARG A 102 22.21 3.73 -3.22
C ARG A 102 22.63 2.36 -2.68
N HIS A 103 23.93 2.07 -2.66
CA HIS A 103 24.45 0.78 -2.18
C HIS A 103 24.48 0.67 -0.64
N GLU A 104 24.23 1.76 0.08
CA GLU A 104 24.20 1.77 1.56
C GLU A 104 22.81 1.53 2.13
N ILE A 105 21.79 1.43 1.27
CA ILE A 105 20.42 1.11 1.67
C ILE A 105 20.03 -0.28 1.17
N LEU A 106 19.21 -0.96 1.95
CA LEU A 106 18.59 -2.23 1.59
C LEU A 106 17.35 -2.05 0.71
N GLY A 107 16.71 -0.89 0.79
CA GLY A 107 15.53 -0.56 0.00
C GLY A 107 14.86 0.71 0.49
N TRP A 108 13.87 1.16 -0.27
CA TRP A 108 13.02 2.30 0.09
C TRP A 108 11.54 1.96 -0.07
N ARG A 109 10.65 2.65 0.63
CA ARG A 109 9.20 2.50 0.47
C ARG A 109 8.49 3.81 0.67
N GLU A 110 7.32 3.92 0.06
CA GLU A 110 6.54 5.15 0.08
C GLU A 110 5.96 5.45 1.47
N ILE A 111 5.82 6.75 1.76
CA ILE A 111 5.00 7.23 2.86
C ILE A 111 3.59 7.39 2.29
N HIS A 112 2.62 6.75 2.92
CA HIS A 112 1.21 6.83 2.57
C HIS A 112 0.47 7.65 3.64
N GLU A 113 -0.44 8.52 3.20
CA GLU A 113 -1.38 9.27 4.05
C GLU A 113 -2.70 8.50 4.25
#